data_AF-A0A950EBM2-F1
#
_entry.id   AF-A0A950EBM2-F1
#
_cell.length_a   1.000
_cell.length_b   1.000
_cell.length_c   1.000
_cell.angle_alpha   90.00
_cell.angle_beta   90.00
_cell.angle_gamma   90.00
#
_symmetry.space_group_name_H-M   'P 1'
#
loop_
_entity.id
_entity.type
_entity.pdbx_description
1 polymer ?
#
loop_
_entity_poly.entity_id
_entity_poly.type
_entity_poly.pdbx_seq_one_letter_code
_entity_poly.pdbx_strand_id
1 'polypeptide(L)' 'AYIAGSATAVGGTAQFSTDEGKTWSSKPMATVQTPTGPVTKPADPSSYTNIRWIADKPLAPKGSVRFAYEVRVK' A
#
# COMPACT_ATOMS: atom_id res chain seq x y z
N ALA A 1 -8.38 2.01 9.59
CA ALA A 1 -8.30 1.78 8.13
C ALA A 1 -7.29 2.75 7.52
N TYR A 2 -6.51 2.32 6.53
CA TYR A 2 -5.53 3.18 5.84
C TYR A 2 -6.23 4.33 5.09
N ILE A 3 -5.62 5.52 5.10
CA ILE A 3 -6.08 6.68 4.33
C ILE A 3 -5.33 6.72 3.00
N ALA A 4 -6.06 6.61 1.88
CA ALA A 4 -5.48 6.62 0.54
C ALA A 4 -4.62 7.87 0.30
N GLY A 5 -3.43 7.67 -0.26
CA GLY A 5 -2.48 8.75 -0.57
C GLY A 5 -1.73 9.32 0.64
N SER A 6 -1.98 8.84 1.86
CA SER A 6 -1.27 9.32 3.06
C SER A 6 0.15 8.77 3.20
N ALA A 7 0.48 7.68 2.49
CA ALA A 7 1.81 7.08 2.55
C ALA A 7 2.86 8.00 1.93
N THR A 8 3.75 8.56 2.76
CA THR A 8 4.90 9.34 2.31
C THR A 8 6.12 8.45 2.19
N ALA A 9 6.88 8.60 1.09
CA ALA A 9 8.10 7.84 0.83
C ALA A 9 9.20 8.76 0.25
N VAL A 10 10.00 9.38 1.11
CA VAL A 10 11.15 10.17 0.65
C VAL A 10 12.30 9.22 0.31
N GLY A 11 12.77 9.23 -0.94
CA GLY A 11 13.85 8.34 -1.40
C GLY A 11 13.42 6.87 -1.53
N GLY A 12 12.15 6.63 -1.84
CA GLY A 12 11.61 5.30 -2.05
C GLY A 12 10.17 5.32 -2.55
N THR A 13 9.57 4.14 -2.59
CA THR A 13 8.16 3.96 -2.98
C THR A 13 7.40 3.16 -1.93
N ALA A 14 6.10 3.45 -1.78
CA ALA A 14 5.21 2.65 -0.96
C ALA A 14 4.50 1.59 -1.82
N GLN A 15 4.38 0.38 -1.27
CA GLN A 15 3.55 -0.68 -1.82
C GLN A 15 2.61 -1.22 -0.75
N PHE A 16 1.49 -1.73 -1.21
CA PHE A 16 0.39 -2.17 -0.37
C PHE A 16 0.06 -3.63 -0.68
N SER A 17 -0.43 -4.32 0.34
CA SER A 17 -0.94 -5.69 0.23
C SER A 17 -2.38 -5.75 0.72
N THR A 18 -3.18 -6.59 0.07
CA THR A 18 -4.55 -6.93 0.45
C THR A 18 -4.66 -8.40 0.90
N ASP A 19 -3.54 -9.08 1.06
CA ASP A 19 -3.45 -10.54 1.28
C ASP A 19 -2.38 -10.92 2.31
N GLU A 20 -2.26 -10.14 3.38
CA GLU A 20 -1.36 -10.39 4.52
C GLU A 20 0.13 -10.40 4.13
N GLY A 21 0.52 -9.58 3.15
CA GLY A 21 1.88 -9.42 2.70
C GLY A 21 2.38 -10.49 1.72
N LYS A 22 1.48 -11.30 1.14
CA LYS A 22 1.82 -12.32 0.13
C LYS A 22 2.10 -11.67 -1.23
N THR A 23 1.26 -10.72 -1.64
CA THR A 23 1.45 -9.94 -2.87
C THR A 23 1.49 -8.44 -2.56
N TRP A 24 2.18 -7.69 -3.42
CA TRP A 24 2.47 -6.28 -3.22
C TRP A 24 2.31 -5.50 -4.51
N SER A 25 1.64 -4.36 -4.44
CA SER A 25 1.45 -3.45 -5.57
C SER A 25 1.44 -2.00 -5.10
N SER A 26 1.91 -1.08 -5.96
CA SER A 26 1.68 0.36 -5.75
C SER A 26 0.21 0.75 -5.92
N LYS A 27 -0.57 -0.09 -6.61
CA LYS A 27 -2.00 0.06 -6.84
C LYS A 27 -2.68 -1.31 -6.80
N PRO A 28 -3.03 -1.82 -5.60
CA PRO A 28 -3.75 -3.08 -5.48
C PRO A 28 -5.07 -3.05 -6.24
N MET A 29 -5.38 -4.13 -6.95
CA MET A 29 -6.61 -4.30 -7.73
C MET A 29 -7.41 -5.46 -7.14
N ALA A 30 -8.74 -5.34 -7.16
CA ALA A 30 -9.65 -6.37 -6.71
C ALA A 30 -10.66 -6.69 -7.81
N THR A 31 -10.92 -7.98 -8.02
CA THR A 31 -12.01 -8.46 -8.87
C THR A 31 -13.27 -8.57 -8.04
N VAL A 32 -14.33 -7.88 -8.45
CA VAL A 32 -15.65 -7.95 -7.81
C VAL A 32 -16.60 -8.69 -8.73
N GLN A 33 -17.31 -9.66 -8.17
CA GLN A 33 -18.37 -10.36 -8.89
C GLN A 33 -19.59 -9.46 -8.99
N THR A 34 -20.06 -9.23 -10.21
CA THR A 34 -21.29 -8.45 -10.49
C THR A 34 -22.28 -9.32 -11.26
N PRO A 35 -23.57 -8.95 -11.31
CA PRO A 35 -24.57 -9.70 -12.09
C PRO A 35 -24.23 -9.83 -13.59
N THR A 36 -23.42 -8.92 -14.13
CA THR A 36 -22.97 -8.92 -15.53
C THR A 36 -21.61 -9.61 -15.74
N GLY A 37 -21.02 -10.17 -14.68
CA GLY A 37 -19.70 -10.83 -14.69
C GLY A 37 -18.66 -10.18 -13.76
N PRO A 38 -17.44 -10.73 -13.69
CA PRO A 38 -16.38 -10.17 -12.87
C PRO A 38 -15.86 -8.84 -13.42
N VAL A 39 -15.68 -7.85 -12.56
CA VAL A 39 -15.10 -6.54 -12.89
C VAL A 39 -13.87 -6.28 -12.03
N THR A 40 -12.76 -5.88 -12.67
CA THR A 40 -11.53 -5.51 -11.98
C THR A 40 -11.48 -4.00 -11.72
N LYS A 41 -11.30 -3.61 -10.46
CA LYS A 41 -11.19 -2.20 -10.04
C LYS A 41 -10.12 -2.02 -8.97
N PRO A 42 -9.66 -0.78 -8.69
CA PRO A 42 -8.78 -0.54 -7.55
C PRO A 42 -9.39 -1.09 -6.26
N ALA A 43 -8.57 -1.75 -5.45
CA ALA A 43 -9.00 -2.28 -4.16
C ALA A 43 -9.31 -1.13 -3.19
N ASP A 44 -10.29 -1.35 -2.33
CA ASP A 44 -10.66 -0.39 -1.28
C ASP A 44 -9.47 -0.24 -0.29
N PRO A 45 -8.98 0.98 -0.01
CA PRO A 45 -7.92 1.22 0.96
C PRO A 45 -8.19 0.62 2.35
N SER A 46 -9.46 0.43 2.72
CA SER A 46 -9.85 -0.23 3.97
C SER A 46 -9.58 -1.73 4.00
N SER A 47 -9.37 -2.38 2.85
CA SER A 47 -8.98 -3.79 2.75
C SER A 47 -7.46 -4.01 2.81
N TYR A 48 -6.67 -2.95 2.91
CA TYR A 48 -5.22 -3.07 2.95
C TYR A 48 -4.80 -3.67 4.30
N THR A 49 -3.98 -4.71 4.23
CA THR A 49 -3.50 -5.46 5.40
C THR A 49 -2.09 -5.04 5.79
N ASN A 50 -1.25 -4.68 4.80
CA ASN A 50 0.12 -4.26 5.02
C ASN A 50 0.51 -3.11 4.09
N ILE A 51 1.46 -2.33 4.58
CA ILE A 51 2.20 -1.32 3.82
C ILE A 51 3.70 -1.63 3.96
N ARG A 52 4.44 -1.51 2.87
CA ARG A 52 5.91 -1.58 2.88
C ARG A 52 6.49 -0.40 2.11
N TRP A 53 7.68 0.00 2.52
CA TRP A 53 8.48 0.98 1.81
C TRP A 53 9.69 0.29 1.20
N ILE A 54 9.95 0.58 -0.06
CA ILE A 54 11.13 0.12 -0.79
C ILE A 54 11.98 1.36 -1.02
N ALA A 55 13.12 1.44 -0.34
CA ALA A 55 14.08 2.53 -0.54
C ALA A 55 14.76 2.37 -1.90
N ASP A 56 14.92 3.48 -2.65
CA ASP A 56 15.55 3.46 -3.97
C ASP A 56 17.05 3.14 -3.90
N LYS A 57 17.65 3.42 -2.73
CA LYS A 57 19.06 3.17 -2.43
C LYS A 57 19.17 2.50 -1.06
N PRO A 58 20.23 1.70 -0.83
CA PRO A 58 20.55 1.22 0.50
C PRO A 58 20.70 2.37 1.49
N LEU A 59 20.27 2.15 2.73
CA LEU A 59 20.50 3.10 3.81
C LEU A 59 22.01 3.16 4.11
N ALA A 60 22.61 4.32 3.89
CA ALA A 60 24.02 4.53 4.20
C ALA A 60 24.28 4.36 5.72
N PRO A 61 25.51 4.00 6.14
CA PRO A 61 25.88 3.97 7.55
C PRO A 61 25.58 5.31 8.22
N LYS A 62 24.93 5.29 9.39
CA LYS A 62 24.45 6.48 10.13
C LYS A 62 23.41 7.34 9.39
N GLY A 63 22.93 6.90 8.23
CA GLY A 63 21.83 7.52 7.51
C GLY A 63 20.50 7.29 8.22
N SER A 64 19.50 8.13 7.93
CA SER A 64 18.14 7.95 8.41
C SER A 64 17.17 8.29 7.28
N VAL A 65 16.10 7.51 7.18
CA VAL A 65 14.97 7.77 6.28
C VAL A 65 13.70 7.76 7.11
N ARG A 66 12.74 8.62 6.72
CA ARG A 66 11.45 8.70 7.39
C ARG A 66 10.36 8.26 6.44
N PHE A 67 9.55 7.33 6.92
CA PHE A 67 8.32 6.90 6.29
C PHE A 67 7.16 7.18 7.23
N ALA A 68 6.00 7.52 6.67
CA ALA A 68 4.80 7.81 7.43
C ALA A 68 3.57 7.45 6.61
N TYR A 69 2.47 7.21 7.30
CA TYR A 69 1.15 6.93 6.76
C TYR A 69 0.10 7.31 7.80
N GLU A 70 -1.14 7.49 7.37
CA GLU A 70 -2.25 7.79 8.27
C GLU A 70 -3.28 6.66 8.29
N VAL A 71 -3.88 6.47 9.45
CA VAL A 71 -4.98 5.54 9.67
C VAL A 71 -6.11 6.22 10.40
N ARG A 72 -7.34 5.90 10.01
CA ARG A 72 -8.54 6.24 10.78
C ARG A 72 -8.83 5.14 11.80
N VAL A 73 -8.85 5.50 13.07
CA VAL A 73 -9.29 4.64 14.19
C VAL A 73 -10.82 4.70 14.28
N LYS A 74 -11.45 3.60 14.67
CA LYS A 74 -12.90 3.54 14.94
C LYS A 74 -13.16 3.77 16.41
#